data_AF-A0A8T1T1F3-F1
#
_entry.id   AF-A0A8T1T1F3-F1
#
_cell.length_a   1.000
_cell.length_b   1.000
_cell.length_c   1.000
_cell.angle_alpha   90.00
_cell.angle_beta   90.00
_cell.angle_gamma   90.00
#
_symmetry.space_group_name_H-M   'P 1'
#
loop_
_entity.id
_entity.type
_entity.pdbx_description
1 polymer ?
#
loop_
_entity_poly.entity_id
_entity_poly.type
_entity_poly.pdbx_seq_one_letter_code
_entity_poly.pdbx_strand_id
1 'polypeptide(L)'
;MSPAPGGWPRSLHGRGGAGGSAERGGRRAVKPPRRALLGPPVPAAPLDAAAGSRCAPSPGSPAMAEPPPPLSGPARLSYSLGHFLNDLCASMWFTYLLVYFHAVLGYSTTHAGALLLVGQVADGVCTPLVGYESDRSAGCGRYGRRKSWHLVGTVCVLVSFPFIFNPCLGCTEATPQWAALIYFIPFIVIFQFGWAATQISHLSLIPELVTTDHEKVELTAFRYAFTVAANITVYGVAWLLLHFQLGHSGPTEQLGKPDIHVFRNLALIVVAVGAVFSLLFHLGTKERRHPQAWLLEPEEHTPLLQKGHKSPPRPLLLWKHWLREPAFYQVAMLYMATRLIVNLSQTYIAMYLTNSLMLPKKFIATIPLVMYISGFLSSFLMKPINRWIGRNLTYFMGLLIILAFASWVALDSRLGVEVYGAAVLLGTGSATILVTSLSMTADLIGSNTHSGAFVYGAMSFTDKVANGVAVMAIQNLHPCPTQLCCAGCVEFYHWVMVVVTGGVAVIATVCLCCIMVWPIRVRFHDVSVLPLAGAVPGEAGSTEERSRSSTVN
;
A
#
# COMPACT_ATOMS: atom_id res chain seq x y z
N MET A 1 2.12 -55.68 14.36
CA MET A 1 0.78 -56.22 14.63
C MET A 1 -0.23 -55.10 14.47
N SER A 2 -1.19 -55.27 13.55
CA SER A 2 -2.48 -54.56 13.52
C SER A 2 -3.53 -55.45 14.26
N PRO A 3 -4.85 -55.14 14.38
CA PRO A 3 -5.60 -53.98 13.85
C PRO A 3 -6.65 -53.37 14.84
N ALA A 4 -7.50 -52.47 14.34
CA ALA A 4 -8.83 -52.11 14.89
C ALA A 4 -9.95 -52.91 14.12
N PRO A 5 -11.26 -52.55 14.02
CA PRO A 5 -12.14 -51.61 14.74
C PRO A 5 -13.58 -52.18 15.05
N GLY A 6 -14.55 -51.33 15.45
CA GLY A 6 -16.02 -51.58 15.37
C GLY A 6 -16.85 -50.92 16.50
N GLY A 7 -18.15 -50.56 16.37
CA GLY A 7 -18.99 -50.42 15.17
C GLY A 7 -20.52 -50.64 15.39
N TRP A 8 -21.32 -49.56 15.48
CA TRP A 8 -22.80 -49.51 15.20
C TRP A 8 -23.73 -50.30 16.19
N PRO A 9 -25.09 -50.14 16.24
CA PRO A 9 -26.04 -49.89 15.11
C PRO A 9 -27.25 -48.93 15.31
N ARG A 10 -28.05 -48.80 14.23
CA ARG A 10 -29.41 -48.22 14.15
C ARG A 10 -30.45 -49.31 13.81
N SER A 11 -31.68 -49.18 14.32
CA SER A 11 -32.95 -49.75 13.77
C SER A 11 -34.13 -49.38 14.69
N LEU A 12 -35.44 -49.49 14.38
CA LEU A 12 -36.28 -49.46 13.15
C LEU A 12 -37.77 -49.31 13.59
N HIS A 13 -38.64 -48.73 12.74
CA HIS A 13 -40.13 -48.84 12.74
C HIS A 13 -40.93 -48.37 13.99
N GLY A 14 -42.24 -48.07 13.93
CA GLY A 14 -43.15 -47.84 12.79
C GLY A 14 -44.66 -47.93 13.13
N ARG A 15 -45.48 -47.05 12.50
CA ARG A 15 -46.97 -47.07 12.36
C ARG A 15 -47.91 -46.94 13.59
N GLY A 16 -48.91 -46.03 13.47
CA GLY A 16 -50.33 -46.41 13.65
C GLY A 16 -51.27 -45.53 14.53
N GLY A 17 -52.21 -44.79 13.89
CA GLY A 17 -53.65 -44.92 14.21
C GLY A 17 -54.41 -43.89 15.10
N ALA A 18 -55.13 -42.97 14.44
CA ALA A 18 -56.53 -42.53 14.70
C ALA A 18 -56.97 -41.71 15.96
N GLY A 19 -57.86 -40.71 15.74
CA GLY A 19 -58.82 -40.19 16.75
C GLY A 19 -59.32 -38.73 16.63
N GLY A 20 -60.51 -38.48 16.03
CA GLY A 20 -61.34 -37.23 16.15
C GLY A 20 -60.86 -35.98 15.37
N SER A 21 -61.60 -35.33 14.45
CA SER A 21 -62.94 -34.67 14.52
C SER A 21 -62.96 -33.49 15.52
N ALA A 22 -63.39 -32.25 15.22
CA ALA A 22 -64.11 -31.67 14.06
C ALA A 22 -63.94 -30.10 14.06
N GLU A 23 -64.39 -29.24 13.13
CA GLU A 23 -65.06 -29.37 11.82
C GLU A 23 -64.97 -28.07 10.93
N ARG A 24 -65.74 -28.06 9.83
CA ARG A 24 -66.21 -27.02 8.85
C ARG A 24 -65.76 -25.54 8.89
N GLY A 25 -65.48 -25.03 7.67
CA GLY A 25 -65.62 -23.60 7.32
C GLY A 25 -65.08 -23.21 5.93
N GLY A 26 -65.64 -23.73 4.82
CA GLY A 26 -65.08 -23.46 3.49
C GLY A 26 -66.08 -23.11 2.38
N ARG A 27 -65.50 -22.53 1.31
CA ARG A 27 -65.96 -22.41 -0.11
C ARG A 27 -66.68 -21.08 -0.47
N ARG A 28 -66.59 -20.53 -1.69
CA ARG A 28 -65.96 -20.96 -2.98
C ARG A 28 -65.74 -19.73 -3.91
N ALA A 29 -64.92 -19.87 -4.95
CA ALA A 29 -64.79 -18.88 -6.03
C ALA A 29 -65.78 -19.09 -7.18
N VAL A 30 -66.16 -18.02 -7.91
CA VAL A 30 -66.96 -18.04 -9.17
C VAL A 30 -66.51 -16.93 -10.13
N LYS A 31 -66.58 -17.21 -11.45
CA LYS A 31 -66.36 -16.36 -12.65
C LYS A 31 -67.21 -17.01 -13.78
N PRO A 32 -67.45 -16.39 -14.97
CA PRO A 32 -67.62 -14.99 -15.41
C PRO A 32 -69.07 -14.79 -16.00
N PRO A 33 -69.36 -13.86 -16.94
CA PRO A 33 -69.16 -14.13 -18.40
C PRO A 33 -68.85 -12.90 -19.31
N ARG A 34 -68.77 -13.12 -20.64
CA ARG A 34 -68.47 -12.14 -21.73
C ARG A 34 -69.71 -11.78 -22.58
N ARG A 35 -69.68 -10.60 -23.25
CA ARG A 35 -70.27 -10.24 -24.57
C ARG A 35 -69.37 -9.11 -25.16
N ALA A 36 -68.82 -9.09 -26.38
CA ALA A 36 -69.36 -9.28 -27.75
C ALA A 36 -70.36 -8.17 -28.14
N LEU A 37 -70.34 -7.48 -29.28
CA LEU A 37 -69.46 -7.27 -30.45
C LEU A 37 -70.36 -6.49 -31.46
N LEU A 38 -69.92 -5.43 -32.15
CA LEU A 38 -70.51 -4.93 -33.41
C LEU A 38 -69.61 -3.84 -34.05
N GLY A 39 -69.69 -3.68 -35.38
CA GLY A 39 -68.65 -3.07 -36.24
C GLY A 39 -68.97 -1.70 -36.91
N PRO A 40 -68.24 -1.33 -38.00
CA PRO A 40 -67.99 0.06 -38.44
C PRO A 40 -68.84 0.51 -39.66
N PRO A 41 -68.72 1.77 -40.18
CA PRO A 41 -67.69 2.12 -41.18
C PRO A 41 -67.16 3.59 -41.16
N VAL A 42 -66.44 3.97 -42.23
CA VAL A 42 -65.52 5.13 -42.48
C VAL A 42 -65.69 5.56 -43.97
N PRO A 43 -65.46 6.81 -44.49
CA PRO A 43 -64.61 7.94 -44.01
C PRO A 43 -65.22 9.37 -44.10
N ALA A 44 -64.45 10.41 -43.68
CA ALA A 44 -64.20 11.68 -44.43
C ALA A 44 -63.24 12.65 -43.70
N ALA A 45 -62.50 13.49 -44.44
CA ALA A 45 -61.62 14.58 -43.98
C ALA A 45 -61.90 15.85 -44.80
N PRO A 46 -61.17 16.97 -44.67
CA PRO A 46 -60.55 17.62 -43.50
C PRO A 46 -61.18 19.03 -43.25
N LEU A 47 -60.76 19.75 -42.21
CA LEU A 47 -60.93 21.20 -42.14
C LEU A 47 -59.79 21.86 -41.33
N ASP A 48 -59.12 22.82 -41.96
CA ASP A 48 -57.94 23.52 -41.46
C ASP A 48 -58.26 24.74 -40.59
N ALA A 49 -57.19 25.27 -39.98
CA ALA A 49 -57.04 26.64 -39.48
C ALA A 49 -57.75 27.07 -38.18
N ALA A 50 -57.01 26.95 -37.07
CA ALA A 50 -56.94 28.02 -36.06
C ALA A 50 -55.51 28.10 -35.49
N ALA A 51 -54.90 29.28 -35.51
CA ALA A 51 -53.51 29.46 -35.08
C ALA A 51 -53.39 29.44 -33.55
N GLY A 52 -52.51 28.57 -33.03
CA GLY A 52 -52.12 28.50 -31.62
C GLY A 52 -50.61 28.59 -31.46
N SER A 53 -50.14 29.50 -30.61
CA SER A 53 -48.73 29.81 -30.38
C SER A 53 -47.85 28.59 -30.09
N ARG A 54 -46.76 28.41 -30.84
CA ARG A 54 -45.70 27.46 -30.49
C ARG A 54 -44.95 27.99 -29.25
N CYS A 55 -45.13 27.34 -28.10
CA CYS A 55 -44.18 27.50 -27.00
C CYS A 55 -42.81 26.99 -27.46
N ALA A 56 -41.77 27.84 -27.37
CA ALA A 56 -40.40 27.42 -27.61
C ALA A 56 -39.95 26.43 -26.52
N PRO A 57 -39.16 25.40 -26.84
CA PRO A 57 -38.57 24.55 -25.81
C PRO A 57 -37.57 25.36 -24.99
N SER A 58 -37.74 25.35 -23.67
CA SER A 58 -36.83 25.97 -22.71
C SER A 58 -35.40 25.39 -22.84
N PRO A 59 -34.35 26.22 -22.79
CA PRO A 59 -32.98 25.73 -22.92
C PRO A 59 -32.57 24.87 -21.70
N GLY A 60 -32.38 23.59 -21.97
CA GLY A 60 -31.50 22.68 -21.22
C GLY A 60 -31.55 22.72 -19.69
N SER A 61 -32.44 21.92 -19.10
CA SER A 61 -32.02 21.19 -17.89
C SER A 61 -30.75 20.40 -18.24
N PRO A 62 -29.65 20.50 -17.48
CA PRO A 62 -28.51 19.62 -17.70
C PRO A 62 -29.00 18.19 -17.47
N ALA A 63 -28.99 17.37 -18.53
CA ALA A 63 -29.22 15.95 -18.37
C ALA A 63 -28.21 15.45 -17.32
N MET A 64 -28.70 14.82 -16.24
CA MET A 64 -27.81 14.14 -15.31
C MET A 64 -27.07 13.09 -16.12
N ALA A 65 -25.78 13.36 -16.40
CA ALA A 65 -24.95 12.46 -17.17
C ALA A 65 -24.98 11.10 -16.49
N GLU A 66 -25.33 10.05 -17.23
CA GLU A 66 -25.31 8.69 -16.68
C GLU A 66 -23.93 8.42 -16.07
N PRO A 67 -23.86 7.79 -14.88
CA PRO A 67 -22.58 7.46 -14.28
C PRO A 67 -21.78 6.64 -15.28
N PRO A 68 -20.49 6.95 -15.49
CA PRO A 68 -19.70 6.27 -16.51
C PRO A 68 -19.68 4.76 -16.25
N PRO A 69 -19.71 3.92 -17.30
CA PRO A 69 -19.73 2.48 -17.13
C PRO A 69 -18.48 2.01 -16.33
N PRO A 70 -18.63 0.98 -15.48
CA PRO A 70 -17.55 0.52 -14.61
C PRO A 70 -16.33 0.07 -15.42
N LEU A 71 -15.14 0.23 -14.82
CA LEU A 71 -13.89 -0.02 -15.54
C LEU A 71 -13.79 -1.50 -15.93
N SER A 72 -13.53 -1.81 -17.20
CA SER A 72 -13.50 -3.20 -17.66
C SER A 72 -12.36 -3.99 -17.01
N GLY A 73 -12.56 -5.30 -16.80
CA GLY A 73 -11.56 -6.19 -16.19
C GLY A 73 -10.15 -6.08 -16.79
N PRO A 74 -9.98 -6.07 -18.13
CA PRO A 74 -8.68 -5.86 -18.77
C PRO A 74 -8.05 -4.50 -18.47
N ALA A 75 -8.84 -3.44 -18.30
CA ALA A 75 -8.34 -2.11 -17.93
C ALA A 75 -7.94 -2.04 -16.44
N ARG A 76 -8.70 -2.69 -15.54
CA ARG A 76 -8.31 -2.88 -14.12
C ARG A 76 -6.99 -3.63 -14.00
N LEU A 77 -6.82 -4.69 -14.79
CA LEU A 77 -5.59 -5.47 -14.88
C LEU A 77 -4.43 -4.62 -15.40
N SER A 78 -4.57 -3.97 -16.56
CA SER A 78 -3.53 -3.11 -17.16
C SER A 78 -3.09 -1.99 -16.22
N TYR A 79 -4.02 -1.32 -15.55
CA TYR A 79 -3.70 -0.31 -14.53
C TYR A 79 -2.76 -0.90 -13.47
N SER A 80 -3.11 -2.08 -12.93
CA SER A 80 -2.40 -2.70 -11.81
C SER A 80 -0.95 -3.09 -12.14
N LEU A 81 -0.61 -3.27 -13.43
CA LEU A 81 0.76 -3.54 -13.88
C LEU A 81 1.71 -2.32 -13.75
N GLY A 82 1.18 -1.10 -13.66
CA GLY A 82 1.99 0.13 -13.75
C GLY A 82 3.07 0.25 -12.66
N HIS A 83 2.77 -0.19 -11.44
CA HIS A 83 3.72 -0.14 -10.33
C HIS A 83 4.71 -1.31 -10.27
N PHE A 84 4.51 -2.35 -11.10
CA PHE A 84 5.24 -3.62 -11.00
C PHE A 84 6.76 -3.46 -11.14
N LEU A 85 7.24 -2.56 -12.01
CA LEU A 85 8.66 -2.24 -12.15
C LEU A 85 9.27 -1.72 -10.83
N ASN A 86 8.59 -0.79 -10.15
CA ASN A 86 9.04 -0.32 -8.84
C ASN A 86 9.10 -1.48 -7.85
N ASP A 87 8.02 -2.25 -7.72
CA ASP A 87 7.94 -3.33 -6.73
C ASP A 87 9.08 -4.37 -6.91
N LEU A 88 9.43 -4.71 -8.15
CA LEU A 88 10.60 -5.55 -8.44
C LEU A 88 11.91 -4.88 -7.97
N CYS A 89 12.13 -3.61 -8.33
CA CYS A 89 13.32 -2.86 -7.91
C CYS A 89 13.40 -2.66 -6.39
N ALA A 90 12.28 -2.48 -5.69
CA ALA A 90 12.19 -2.36 -4.22
C ALA A 90 12.69 -3.63 -3.54
N SER A 91 12.23 -4.78 -4.04
CA SER A 91 12.59 -6.10 -3.53
C SER A 91 14.11 -6.26 -3.47
N MET A 92 14.82 -5.82 -4.53
CA MET A 92 16.28 -5.80 -4.59
C MET A 92 16.91 -4.67 -3.76
N TRP A 93 16.35 -3.45 -3.81
CA TRP A 93 16.87 -2.28 -3.08
C TRP A 93 16.91 -2.50 -1.57
N PHE A 94 15.82 -2.99 -0.98
CA PHE A 94 15.82 -3.28 0.46
C PHE A 94 16.62 -4.56 0.77
N THR A 95 16.36 -5.68 0.10
CA THR A 95 16.93 -6.97 0.52
C THR A 95 18.41 -7.16 0.16
N TYR A 96 18.87 -6.60 -0.96
CA TYR A 96 20.15 -6.97 -1.58
C TYR A 96 21.16 -5.84 -1.74
N LEU A 97 20.77 -4.57 -1.63
CA LEU A 97 21.69 -3.44 -1.82
C LEU A 97 22.89 -3.47 -0.86
N LEU A 98 22.66 -3.55 0.45
CA LEU A 98 23.74 -3.57 1.44
C LEU A 98 24.61 -4.81 1.33
N VAL A 99 24.02 -5.99 1.08
CA VAL A 99 24.76 -7.25 0.88
C VAL A 99 25.62 -7.18 -0.39
N TYR A 100 25.12 -6.58 -1.47
CA TYR A 100 25.88 -6.39 -2.69
C TYR A 100 27.08 -5.46 -2.47
N PHE A 101 26.88 -4.29 -1.86
CA PHE A 101 28.00 -3.37 -1.59
C PHE A 101 29.00 -3.93 -0.57
N HIS A 102 28.55 -4.57 0.51
CA HIS A 102 29.43 -5.08 1.56
C HIS A 102 30.07 -6.43 1.22
N ALA A 103 29.28 -7.46 0.93
CA ALA A 103 29.79 -8.83 0.76
C ALA A 103 30.30 -9.13 -0.66
N VAL A 104 29.72 -8.49 -1.70
CA VAL A 104 30.08 -8.78 -3.10
C VAL A 104 31.13 -7.80 -3.64
N LEU A 105 30.97 -6.50 -3.40
CA LEU A 105 31.94 -5.46 -3.81
C LEU A 105 33.02 -5.15 -2.77
N GLY A 106 32.85 -5.54 -1.51
CA GLY A 106 33.84 -5.33 -0.46
C GLY A 106 33.96 -3.89 0.05
N TYR A 107 32.90 -3.09 -0.05
CA TYR A 107 32.88 -1.73 0.49
C TYR A 107 32.63 -1.75 2.01
N SER A 108 33.15 -0.76 2.73
CA SER A 108 32.91 -0.67 4.17
C SER A 108 31.42 -0.51 4.49
N THR A 109 31.02 -0.97 5.67
CA THR A 109 29.64 -0.85 6.18
C THR A 109 29.14 0.59 6.13
N THR A 110 29.92 1.55 6.63
CA THR A 110 29.60 2.98 6.61
C THR A 110 29.36 3.49 5.18
N HIS A 111 30.15 3.06 4.19
CA HIS A 111 29.97 3.46 2.79
C HIS A 111 28.70 2.87 2.17
N ALA A 112 28.40 1.60 2.43
CA ALA A 112 27.15 0.96 1.99
C ALA A 112 25.91 1.62 2.64
N GLY A 113 25.99 1.91 3.95
CA GLY A 113 24.97 2.65 4.70
C GLY A 113 24.74 4.06 4.18
N ALA A 114 25.82 4.78 3.81
CA ALA A 114 25.73 6.11 3.23
C ALA A 114 24.98 6.11 1.89
N LEU A 115 25.25 5.13 1.01
CA LEU A 115 24.55 4.99 -0.27
C LEU A 115 23.03 4.74 -0.08
N LEU A 116 22.66 3.89 0.89
CA LEU A 116 21.25 3.66 1.22
C LEU A 116 20.61 4.92 1.83
N LEU A 117 21.28 5.61 2.76
CA LEU A 117 20.80 6.87 3.36
C LEU A 117 20.54 7.94 2.29
N VAL A 118 21.49 8.15 1.36
CA VAL A 118 21.33 9.08 0.24
C VAL A 118 20.08 8.74 -0.57
N GLY A 119 19.85 7.44 -0.85
CA GLY A 119 18.65 7.01 -1.55
C GLY A 119 17.35 7.30 -0.79
N GLN A 120 17.31 7.01 0.52
CA GLN A 120 16.12 7.25 1.35
C GLN A 120 15.81 8.75 1.50
N VAL A 121 16.83 9.60 1.63
CA VAL A 121 16.67 11.07 1.65
C VAL A 121 16.20 11.58 0.30
N ALA A 122 16.77 11.09 -0.81
CA ALA A 122 16.36 11.47 -2.15
C ALA A 122 14.88 11.13 -2.42
N ASP A 123 14.43 9.91 -2.10
CA ASP A 123 13.02 9.51 -2.27
C ASP A 123 12.08 10.28 -1.33
N GLY A 124 12.50 10.51 -0.07
CA GLY A 124 11.78 11.36 0.88
C GLY A 124 11.53 12.78 0.35
N VAL A 125 12.53 13.39 -0.29
CA VAL A 125 12.44 14.74 -0.89
C VAL A 125 11.71 14.72 -2.25
N CYS A 126 11.98 13.75 -3.11
CA CYS A 126 11.36 13.66 -4.44
C CYS A 126 9.86 13.33 -4.37
N THR A 127 9.40 12.59 -3.36
CA THR A 127 7.97 12.21 -3.22
C THR A 127 7.03 13.43 -3.20
N PRO A 128 7.17 14.41 -2.28
CA PRO A 128 6.31 15.60 -2.27
C PRO A 128 6.57 16.54 -3.47
N LEU A 129 7.82 16.68 -3.92
CA LEU A 129 8.15 17.53 -5.08
C LEU A 129 7.48 17.03 -6.36
N VAL A 130 7.57 15.73 -6.66
CA VAL A 130 6.92 15.17 -7.84
C VAL A 130 5.40 15.14 -7.67
N GLY A 131 4.86 15.02 -6.45
CA GLY A 131 3.43 15.25 -6.19
C GLY A 131 2.99 16.62 -6.71
N TYR A 132 3.59 17.68 -6.17
CA TYR A 132 3.29 19.07 -6.53
C TYR A 132 3.48 19.37 -8.03
N GLU A 133 4.60 18.96 -8.63
CA GLU A 133 4.87 19.20 -10.05
C GLU A 133 3.99 18.33 -10.97
N SER A 134 3.60 17.12 -10.53
CA SER A 134 2.69 16.26 -11.29
C SER A 134 1.24 16.74 -11.32
N ASP A 135 0.83 17.53 -10.33
CA ASP A 135 -0.47 18.19 -10.33
C ASP A 135 -0.48 19.42 -11.24
N ARG A 136 0.63 20.17 -11.33
CA ARG A 136 0.70 21.43 -12.08
C ARG A 136 1.06 21.30 -13.57
N SER A 137 1.70 20.20 -14.00
CA SER A 137 2.12 20.06 -15.40
C SER A 137 0.94 19.83 -16.37
N ALA A 138 1.06 20.30 -17.61
CA ALA A 138 0.05 20.07 -18.65
C ALA A 138 0.11 18.66 -19.30
N GLY A 139 1.12 17.85 -18.94
CA GLY A 139 1.40 16.57 -19.60
C GLY A 139 1.93 16.70 -21.04
N CYS A 140 2.27 15.56 -21.66
CA CYS A 140 2.79 15.52 -23.04
C CYS A 140 1.65 15.37 -24.05
N GLY A 141 1.06 16.49 -24.46
CA GLY A 141 0.13 16.56 -25.60
C GLY A 141 -1.10 15.66 -25.44
N ARG A 142 -1.14 14.53 -26.16
CA ARG A 142 -2.29 13.60 -26.15
C ARG A 142 -2.18 12.49 -25.09
N TYR A 143 -1.04 12.36 -24.39
CA TYR A 143 -0.71 11.18 -23.60
C TYR A 143 -1.35 11.11 -22.21
N GLY A 144 -1.69 12.27 -21.64
CA GLY A 144 -2.14 12.42 -20.25
C GLY A 144 -1.05 13.00 -19.34
N ARG A 145 -1.45 13.71 -18.29
CA ARG A 145 -0.57 14.33 -17.29
C ARG A 145 0.05 13.26 -16.39
N ARG A 146 -0.77 12.36 -15.85
CA ARG A 146 -0.32 11.30 -14.94
C ARG A 146 0.54 10.29 -15.68
N LYS A 147 0.10 9.85 -16.86
CA LYS A 147 0.87 8.94 -17.71
C LYS A 147 2.21 9.51 -18.17
N SER A 148 2.30 10.82 -18.44
CA SER A 148 3.58 11.47 -18.77
C SER A 148 4.59 11.39 -17.62
N TRP A 149 4.19 11.77 -16.40
CA TRP A 149 5.07 11.70 -15.24
C TRP A 149 5.43 10.25 -14.87
N HIS A 150 4.49 9.31 -15.03
CA HIS A 150 4.79 7.88 -14.91
C HIS A 150 5.86 7.44 -15.92
N LEU A 151 5.75 7.83 -17.19
CA LEU A 151 6.71 7.45 -18.23
C LEU A 151 8.11 8.02 -17.95
N VAL A 152 8.20 9.28 -17.51
CA VAL A 152 9.47 9.89 -17.07
C VAL A 152 10.08 9.06 -15.94
N GLY A 153 9.30 8.72 -14.91
CA GLY A 153 9.77 7.90 -13.81
C GLY A 153 10.23 6.51 -14.23
N THR A 154 9.45 5.83 -15.10
CA THR A 154 9.81 4.54 -15.69
C THR A 154 11.15 4.63 -16.42
N VAL A 155 11.35 5.62 -17.29
CA VAL A 155 12.63 5.80 -18.00
C VAL A 155 13.79 6.03 -17.04
N CYS A 156 13.61 6.86 -16.00
CA CYS A 156 14.61 7.07 -14.96
C CYS A 156 15.00 5.75 -14.26
N VAL A 157 14.03 4.92 -13.86
CA VAL A 157 14.29 3.61 -13.23
C VAL A 157 15.00 2.66 -14.20
N LEU A 158 14.50 2.51 -15.44
CA LEU A 158 15.08 1.61 -16.45
C LEU A 158 16.53 1.95 -16.78
N VAL A 159 16.88 3.24 -16.85
CA VAL A 159 18.24 3.69 -17.14
C VAL A 159 19.16 3.56 -15.93
N SER A 160 18.72 3.96 -14.73
CA SER A 160 19.62 4.06 -13.56
C SER A 160 19.83 2.75 -12.80
N PHE A 161 18.78 1.94 -12.63
CA PHE A 161 18.82 0.78 -11.75
C PHE A 161 19.89 -0.28 -12.13
N PRO A 162 20.14 -0.59 -13.42
CA PRO A 162 21.21 -1.51 -13.81
C PRO A 162 22.62 -1.07 -13.36
N PHE A 163 22.89 0.23 -13.27
CA PHE A 163 24.20 0.74 -12.84
C PHE A 163 24.43 0.62 -11.34
N ILE A 164 23.37 0.46 -10.53
CA ILE A 164 23.47 0.26 -9.07
C ILE A 164 23.99 -1.16 -8.74
N PHE A 165 23.59 -2.16 -9.53
CA PHE A 165 23.98 -3.57 -9.36
C PHE A 165 25.06 -4.02 -10.38
N ASN A 166 25.85 -3.09 -10.90
CA ASN A 166 27.02 -3.35 -11.73
C ASN A 166 28.25 -2.68 -11.08
N PRO A 167 29.45 -3.28 -11.12
CA PRO A 167 30.66 -2.63 -10.64
C PRO A 167 30.88 -1.27 -11.34
N CYS A 168 31.45 -0.31 -10.64
CA CYS A 168 31.60 1.04 -11.17
C CYS A 168 32.50 1.08 -12.41
N LEU A 169 32.00 1.70 -13.48
CA LEU A 169 32.67 1.73 -14.77
C LEU A 169 33.94 2.59 -14.69
N GLY A 170 35.08 2.01 -15.07
CA GLY A 170 36.38 2.68 -15.00
C GLY A 170 37.06 2.64 -13.62
N CYS A 171 36.41 2.06 -12.60
CA CYS A 171 37.07 1.77 -11.32
C CYS A 171 38.08 0.64 -11.46
N THR A 172 39.26 0.82 -10.86
CA THR A 172 40.28 -0.22 -10.64
C THR A 172 40.34 -0.61 -9.17
N GLU A 173 41.02 -1.71 -8.81
CA GLU A 173 41.20 -2.08 -7.39
C GLU A 173 41.99 -1.04 -6.58
N ALA A 174 42.73 -0.15 -7.24
CA ALA A 174 43.40 1.00 -6.61
C ALA A 174 42.50 2.23 -6.43
N THR A 175 41.26 2.21 -6.92
CA THR A 175 40.33 3.35 -6.82
C THR A 175 39.78 3.45 -5.39
N PRO A 176 39.90 4.60 -4.71
CA PRO A 176 39.44 4.73 -3.32
C PRO A 176 37.90 4.68 -3.26
N GLN A 177 37.36 4.02 -2.21
CA GLN A 177 35.92 3.76 -2.10
C GLN A 177 35.06 5.04 -2.16
N TRP A 178 35.53 6.17 -1.62
CA TRP A 178 34.81 7.45 -1.69
C TRP A 178 34.60 7.95 -3.14
N ALA A 179 35.52 7.64 -4.06
CA ALA A 179 35.37 8.00 -5.47
C ALA A 179 34.34 7.10 -6.17
N ALA A 180 34.25 5.82 -5.78
CA ALA A 180 33.17 4.95 -6.23
C ALA A 180 31.79 5.41 -5.71
N LEU A 181 31.72 5.98 -4.51
CA LEU A 181 30.47 6.57 -4.00
C LEU A 181 29.97 7.70 -4.91
N ILE A 182 30.87 8.57 -5.38
CA ILE A 182 30.53 9.64 -6.35
C ILE A 182 29.96 9.07 -7.65
N TYR A 183 30.39 7.89 -8.09
CA TYR A 183 29.81 7.20 -9.24
C TYR A 183 28.40 6.66 -8.96
N PHE A 184 28.15 6.03 -7.80
CA PHE A 184 26.85 5.42 -7.51
C PHE A 184 25.75 6.42 -7.12
N ILE A 185 26.11 7.52 -6.45
CA ILE A 185 25.15 8.53 -5.94
C ILE A 185 24.21 9.08 -7.03
N PRO A 186 24.69 9.54 -8.22
CA PRO A 186 23.81 10.02 -9.28
C PRO A 186 22.79 9.00 -9.75
N PHE A 187 23.19 7.73 -9.94
CA PHE A 187 22.26 6.66 -10.33
C PHE A 187 21.23 6.38 -9.24
N ILE A 188 21.63 6.37 -7.97
CA ILE A 188 20.71 6.23 -6.84
C ILE A 188 19.70 7.38 -6.80
N VAL A 189 20.14 8.64 -6.95
CA VAL A 189 19.23 9.80 -6.94
C VAL A 189 18.25 9.75 -8.13
N ILE A 190 18.71 9.38 -9.33
CA ILE A 190 17.85 9.21 -10.50
C ILE A 190 16.85 8.06 -10.31
N PHE A 191 17.29 6.94 -9.72
CA PHE A 191 16.42 5.80 -9.38
C PHE A 191 15.32 6.21 -8.40
N GLN A 192 15.68 6.94 -7.34
CA GLN A 192 14.75 7.36 -6.29
C GLN A 192 13.79 8.48 -6.75
N PHE A 193 14.24 9.38 -7.63
CA PHE A 193 13.35 10.29 -8.35
C PHE A 193 12.38 9.53 -9.25
N GLY A 194 12.88 8.55 -10.01
CA GLY A 194 12.07 7.71 -10.88
C GLY A 194 11.02 6.90 -10.12
N TRP A 195 11.43 6.36 -8.97
CA TRP A 195 10.58 5.68 -8.00
C TRP A 195 9.41 6.56 -7.55
N ALA A 196 9.71 7.77 -7.07
CA ALA A 196 8.71 8.72 -6.59
C ALA A 196 7.73 9.10 -7.72
N ALA A 197 8.25 9.34 -8.92
CA ALA A 197 7.47 9.75 -10.08
C ALA A 197 6.48 8.68 -10.56
N THR A 198 6.90 7.41 -10.69
CA THR A 198 5.97 6.32 -11.02
C THR A 198 4.97 6.09 -9.88
N GLN A 199 5.41 6.07 -8.62
CA GLN A 199 4.54 5.79 -7.46
C GLN A 199 3.38 6.79 -7.35
N ILE A 200 3.70 8.09 -7.39
CA ILE A 200 2.71 9.16 -7.19
C ILE A 200 1.81 9.31 -8.42
N SER A 201 2.37 9.19 -9.63
CA SER A 201 1.57 9.21 -10.87
C SER A 201 0.63 8.01 -10.99
N HIS A 202 1.04 6.84 -10.50
CA HIS A 202 0.20 5.64 -10.50
C HIS A 202 -0.96 5.78 -9.51
N LEU A 203 -0.68 6.16 -8.26
CA LEU A 203 -1.69 6.34 -7.21
C LEU A 203 -2.71 7.44 -7.54
N SER A 204 -2.25 8.58 -8.08
CA SER A 204 -3.13 9.70 -8.45
C SER A 204 -4.06 9.39 -9.63
N LEU A 205 -3.77 8.34 -10.41
CA LEU A 205 -4.61 7.89 -11.52
C LEU A 205 -5.84 7.07 -11.06
N ILE A 206 -5.85 6.52 -9.85
CA ILE A 206 -7.01 5.78 -9.29
C ILE A 206 -8.31 6.61 -9.33
N PRO A 207 -8.38 7.80 -8.71
CA PRO A 207 -9.62 8.61 -8.73
C PRO A 207 -9.98 9.16 -10.12
N GLU A 208 -9.04 9.22 -11.05
CA GLU A 208 -9.28 9.63 -12.44
C GLU A 208 -9.87 8.48 -13.30
N LEU A 209 -9.60 7.22 -12.93
CA LEU A 209 -10.12 6.02 -13.62
C LEU A 209 -11.48 5.53 -13.10
N VAL A 210 -11.74 5.64 -11.79
CA VAL A 210 -12.95 5.09 -11.16
C VAL A 210 -13.59 6.07 -10.17
N THR A 211 -14.91 6.19 -10.23
CA THR A 211 -15.68 7.12 -9.40
C THR A 211 -16.08 6.51 -8.06
N THR A 212 -16.41 5.21 -8.04
CA THR A 212 -16.95 4.52 -6.86
C THR A 212 -15.84 4.07 -5.90
N ASP A 213 -16.06 4.21 -4.58
CA ASP A 213 -15.04 3.82 -3.59
C ASP A 213 -14.80 2.31 -3.55
N HIS A 214 -15.80 1.50 -3.90
CA HIS A 214 -15.64 0.05 -4.07
C HIS A 214 -14.57 -0.26 -5.14
N GLU A 215 -14.65 0.37 -6.32
CA GLU A 215 -13.68 0.15 -7.39
C GLU A 215 -12.28 0.71 -7.04
N LYS A 216 -12.19 1.81 -6.28
CA LYS A 216 -10.89 2.34 -5.79
C LYS A 216 -10.20 1.33 -4.87
N VAL A 217 -10.95 0.73 -3.94
CA VAL A 217 -10.45 -0.34 -3.05
C VAL A 217 -10.06 -1.58 -3.86
N GLU A 218 -10.86 -1.95 -4.86
CA GLU A 218 -10.57 -3.10 -5.75
C GLU A 218 -9.28 -2.90 -6.57
N LEU A 219 -9.10 -1.75 -7.22
CA LEU A 219 -7.85 -1.40 -7.93
C LEU A 219 -6.63 -1.38 -7.00
N THR A 220 -6.81 -0.90 -5.77
CA THR A 220 -5.73 -0.87 -4.75
C THR A 220 -5.35 -2.29 -4.34
N ALA A 221 -6.32 -3.19 -4.19
CA ALA A 221 -6.10 -4.60 -3.87
C ALA A 221 -5.40 -5.34 -5.02
N PHE A 222 -5.80 -5.11 -6.27
CA PHE A 222 -5.09 -5.68 -7.44
C PHE A 222 -3.64 -5.17 -7.53
N ARG A 223 -3.40 -3.87 -7.32
CA ARG A 223 -2.03 -3.32 -7.26
C ARG A 223 -1.19 -4.04 -6.21
N TYR A 224 -1.70 -4.24 -5.00
CA TYR A 224 -1.00 -4.95 -3.94
C TYR A 224 -0.73 -6.44 -4.27
N ALA A 225 -1.67 -7.12 -4.94
CA ALA A 225 -1.44 -8.48 -5.43
C ALA A 225 -0.27 -8.54 -6.44
N PHE A 226 -0.15 -7.52 -7.31
CA PHE A 226 1.01 -7.37 -8.21
C PHE A 226 2.31 -7.05 -7.45
N THR A 227 2.27 -6.24 -6.39
CA THR A 227 3.43 -6.03 -5.50
C THR A 227 3.94 -7.33 -4.88
N VAL A 228 3.03 -8.21 -4.42
CA VAL A 228 3.41 -9.54 -3.90
C VAL A 228 3.99 -10.43 -4.99
N ALA A 229 3.37 -10.45 -6.17
CA ALA A 229 3.87 -11.21 -7.32
C ALA A 229 5.26 -10.73 -7.78
N ALA A 230 5.54 -9.43 -7.69
CA ALA A 230 6.86 -8.86 -7.99
C ALA A 230 7.93 -9.39 -7.00
N ASN A 231 7.67 -9.31 -5.69
CA ASN A 231 8.57 -9.84 -4.67
C ASN A 231 8.85 -11.34 -4.87
N ILE A 232 7.80 -12.14 -5.09
CA ILE A 232 7.93 -13.58 -5.41
C ILE A 232 8.78 -13.80 -6.67
N THR A 233 8.61 -12.98 -7.72
CA THR A 233 9.39 -13.05 -8.96
C THR A 233 10.87 -12.78 -8.71
N VAL A 234 11.21 -11.73 -7.96
CA VAL A 234 12.61 -11.39 -7.64
C VAL A 234 13.28 -12.51 -6.85
N TYR A 235 12.65 -13.00 -5.78
CA TYR A 235 13.24 -14.04 -4.95
C TYR A 235 13.31 -15.39 -5.66
N GLY A 236 12.32 -15.73 -6.50
CA GLY A 236 12.35 -16.93 -7.34
C GLY A 236 13.48 -16.91 -8.38
N VAL A 237 13.68 -15.78 -9.06
CA VAL A 237 14.78 -15.62 -10.03
C VAL A 237 16.14 -15.57 -9.32
N ALA A 238 16.25 -14.89 -8.18
CA ALA A 238 17.48 -14.86 -7.38
C ALA A 238 17.88 -16.28 -6.91
N TRP A 239 16.91 -17.06 -6.42
CA TRP A 239 17.13 -18.45 -6.04
C TRP A 239 17.61 -19.30 -7.24
N LEU A 240 16.97 -19.16 -8.40
CA LEU A 240 17.31 -19.90 -9.61
C LEU A 240 18.74 -19.60 -10.08
N LEU A 241 19.13 -18.32 -10.12
CA LEU A 241 20.48 -17.89 -10.52
C LEU A 241 21.56 -18.39 -9.55
N LEU A 242 21.32 -18.28 -8.23
CA LEU A 242 22.22 -18.79 -7.20
C LEU A 242 22.37 -20.32 -7.28
N HIS A 243 21.27 -21.04 -7.53
CA HIS A 243 21.27 -22.50 -7.64
C HIS A 243 22.07 -22.99 -8.86
N PHE A 244 21.90 -22.38 -10.04
CA PHE A 244 22.68 -22.76 -11.22
C PHE A 244 24.19 -22.47 -11.08
N GLN A 245 24.58 -21.42 -10.36
CA GLN A 245 26.00 -21.12 -10.14
C GLN A 245 26.67 -22.11 -9.17
N LEU A 246 25.94 -22.62 -8.17
CA LEU A 246 26.39 -23.70 -7.28
C LEU A 246 26.74 -25.00 -8.03
N GLY A 247 26.19 -25.22 -9.24
CA GLY A 247 26.55 -26.34 -10.11
C GLY A 247 27.82 -26.15 -10.95
N HIS A 248 28.35 -24.92 -11.05
CA HIS A 248 29.47 -24.57 -11.95
C HIS A 248 30.70 -24.01 -11.23
N SER A 249 30.55 -23.55 -9.99
CA SER A 249 31.64 -23.01 -9.16
C SER A 249 32.01 -24.00 -8.06
N GLY A 250 33.28 -23.99 -7.62
CA GLY A 250 33.73 -24.80 -6.48
C GLY A 250 33.00 -24.48 -5.16
N PRO A 251 33.28 -25.24 -4.08
CA PRO A 251 32.48 -25.33 -2.84
C PRO A 251 32.52 -24.09 -1.92
N THR A 252 32.66 -22.88 -2.46
CA THR A 252 32.43 -21.63 -1.72
C THR A 252 30.93 -21.36 -1.59
N GLU A 253 30.35 -21.78 -0.45
CA GLU A 253 28.93 -21.57 -0.11
C GLU A 253 28.60 -20.12 0.32
N GLN A 254 29.64 -19.32 0.60
CA GLN A 254 29.54 -17.91 0.98
C GLN A 254 29.50 -16.97 -0.24
N LEU A 255 28.99 -15.75 -0.05
CA LEU A 255 28.98 -14.70 -1.07
C LEU A 255 30.37 -14.06 -1.25
N GLY A 256 30.68 -13.65 -2.47
CA GLY A 256 31.87 -12.83 -2.75
C GLY A 256 31.90 -12.24 -4.17
N LYS A 257 33.07 -11.73 -4.59
CA LYS A 257 33.31 -11.18 -5.93
C LYS A 257 32.78 -12.05 -7.10
N PRO A 258 32.83 -13.41 -7.08
CA PRO A 258 32.27 -14.21 -8.17
C PRO A 258 30.76 -14.02 -8.39
N ASP A 259 30.01 -13.66 -7.34
CA ASP A 259 28.56 -13.47 -7.40
C ASP A 259 28.14 -12.12 -8.02
N ILE A 260 29.09 -11.24 -8.42
CA ILE A 260 28.80 -9.98 -9.14
C ILE A 260 27.87 -10.22 -10.33
N HIS A 261 28.09 -11.31 -11.07
CA HIS A 261 27.27 -11.66 -12.24
C HIS A 261 25.83 -12.04 -11.87
N VAL A 262 25.59 -12.63 -10.68
CA VAL A 262 24.24 -12.97 -10.20
C VAL A 262 23.41 -11.70 -10.04
N PHE A 263 23.90 -10.76 -9.23
CA PHE A 263 23.16 -9.54 -8.90
C PHE A 263 22.98 -8.64 -10.12
N ARG A 264 23.98 -8.54 -10.99
CA ARG A 264 23.88 -7.82 -12.27
C ARG A 264 22.84 -8.45 -13.19
N ASN A 265 22.87 -9.77 -13.38
CA ASN A 265 21.92 -10.46 -14.27
C ASN A 265 20.50 -10.40 -13.68
N LEU A 266 20.34 -10.51 -12.36
CA LEU A 266 19.08 -10.33 -11.65
C LEU A 266 18.51 -8.93 -11.89
N ALA A 267 19.32 -7.88 -11.74
CA ALA A 267 18.89 -6.50 -11.98
C ALA A 267 18.47 -6.26 -13.44
N LEU A 268 19.22 -6.81 -14.41
CA LEU A 268 18.87 -6.74 -15.83
C LEU A 268 17.57 -7.47 -16.16
N ILE A 269 17.35 -8.66 -15.58
CA ILE A 269 16.10 -9.43 -15.75
C ILE A 269 14.92 -8.67 -15.12
N VAL A 270 15.10 -8.13 -13.91
CA VAL A 270 14.09 -7.30 -13.22
C VAL A 270 13.69 -6.09 -14.05
N VAL A 271 14.67 -5.35 -14.59
CA VAL A 271 14.44 -4.17 -15.43
C VAL A 271 13.77 -4.56 -16.75
N ALA A 272 14.17 -5.67 -17.38
CA ALA A 272 13.55 -6.15 -18.61
C ALA A 272 12.07 -6.59 -18.42
N VAL A 273 11.79 -7.36 -17.37
CA VAL A 273 10.41 -7.78 -17.02
C VAL A 273 9.57 -6.55 -16.64
N GLY A 274 10.10 -5.67 -15.79
CA GLY A 274 9.42 -4.43 -15.40
C GLY A 274 9.16 -3.48 -16.58
N ALA A 275 10.04 -3.43 -17.58
CA ALA A 275 9.83 -2.68 -18.82
C ALA A 275 8.63 -3.22 -19.62
N VAL A 276 8.50 -4.55 -19.75
CA VAL A 276 7.35 -5.17 -20.42
C VAL A 276 6.05 -4.85 -19.69
N PHE A 277 6.02 -4.97 -18.36
CA PHE A 277 4.83 -4.65 -17.57
C PHE A 277 4.47 -3.15 -17.62
N SER A 278 5.48 -2.27 -17.58
CA SER A 278 5.29 -0.83 -17.77
C SER A 278 4.72 -0.50 -19.16
N LEU A 279 5.21 -1.17 -20.22
CA LEU A 279 4.67 -1.03 -21.57
C LEU A 279 3.20 -1.48 -21.64
N LEU A 280 2.85 -2.61 -21.02
CA LEU A 280 1.45 -3.09 -20.95
C LEU A 280 0.52 -2.14 -20.19
N PHE A 281 1.00 -1.49 -19.12
CA PHE A 281 0.30 -0.39 -18.46
C PHE A 281 0.11 0.80 -19.40
N HIS A 282 1.19 1.28 -20.03
CA HIS A 282 1.17 2.45 -20.90
C HIS A 282 0.34 2.26 -22.18
N LEU A 283 0.18 1.03 -22.68
CA LEU A 283 -0.67 0.70 -23.82
C LEU A 283 -2.14 0.47 -23.44
N GLY A 284 -2.42 -0.26 -22.35
CA GLY A 284 -3.79 -0.65 -21.98
C GLY A 284 -4.54 0.40 -21.15
N THR A 285 -3.85 1.19 -20.34
CA THR A 285 -4.49 2.20 -19.48
C THR A 285 -4.67 3.52 -20.22
N LYS A 286 -5.90 4.03 -20.31
CA LYS A 286 -6.22 5.30 -20.98
C LYS A 286 -6.66 6.35 -19.96
N GLU A 287 -5.88 7.42 -19.85
CA GLU A 287 -6.22 8.60 -19.05
C GLU A 287 -7.33 9.39 -19.77
N ARG A 288 -8.45 9.68 -19.07
CA ARG A 288 -9.53 10.49 -19.62
C ARG A 288 -9.15 11.97 -19.52
N ARG A 289 -9.28 12.71 -20.63
CA ARG A 289 -9.08 14.17 -20.59
C ARG A 289 -10.23 14.83 -19.83
N HIS A 290 -9.90 15.56 -18.78
CA HIS A 290 -10.72 16.69 -18.38
C HIS A 290 -10.42 17.89 -19.29
N PRO A 291 -11.44 18.62 -19.79
CA PRO A 291 -11.25 19.95 -20.33
C PRO A 291 -10.58 20.86 -19.29
N GLN A 292 -9.81 21.86 -19.75
CA GLN A 292 -8.90 22.70 -18.94
C GLN A 292 -9.58 23.63 -17.89
N ALA A 293 -10.86 23.43 -17.61
CA ALA A 293 -11.65 24.21 -16.64
C ALA A 293 -11.15 24.11 -15.18
N TRP A 294 -10.28 23.15 -14.87
CA TRP A 294 -9.66 22.99 -13.53
C TRP A 294 -8.34 23.74 -13.34
N LEU A 295 -7.84 24.50 -14.33
CA LEU A 295 -6.70 25.41 -14.13
C LEU A 295 -7.04 26.63 -13.25
N LEU A 296 -8.33 26.81 -12.94
CA LEU A 296 -8.82 27.67 -11.88
C LEU A 296 -9.03 26.82 -10.61
N GLU A 297 -7.95 26.44 -9.93
CA GLU A 297 -8.08 26.11 -8.52
C GLU A 297 -8.54 27.39 -7.77
N PRO A 298 -9.53 27.30 -6.87
CA PRO A 298 -9.85 28.42 -5.98
C PRO A 298 -8.61 28.74 -5.15
N GLU A 299 -8.30 30.03 -4.96
CA GLU A 299 -7.20 30.44 -4.09
C GLU A 299 -7.30 29.79 -2.71
N GLU A 300 -6.14 29.51 -2.10
CA GLU A 300 -5.93 28.94 -0.75
C GLU A 300 -6.64 29.73 0.39
N HIS A 301 -7.27 30.86 0.05
CA HIS A 301 -8.02 31.77 0.91
C HIS A 301 -9.55 31.56 0.89
N THR A 302 -10.11 30.68 0.04
CA THR A 302 -11.56 30.51 -0.06
C THR A 302 -12.04 29.29 0.74
N PRO A 303 -12.84 29.44 1.83
CA PRO A 303 -13.38 28.29 2.54
C PRO A 303 -14.39 27.55 1.66
N LEU A 304 -14.09 26.28 1.33
CA LEU A 304 -14.93 25.44 0.47
C LEU A 304 -16.24 25.05 1.17
N LEU A 305 -17.25 25.90 1.05
CA LEU A 305 -18.63 25.56 1.39
C LEU A 305 -19.15 24.50 0.41
N GLN A 306 -19.40 23.29 0.91
CA GLN A 306 -19.92 22.17 0.16
C GLN A 306 -21.35 22.45 -0.36
N LYS A 307 -21.47 22.90 -1.61
CA LYS A 307 -22.77 23.02 -2.31
C LYS A 307 -23.32 21.64 -2.68
N GLY A 308 -23.92 20.94 -1.71
CA GLY A 308 -24.62 19.68 -1.96
C GLY A 308 -25.21 19.01 -0.72
N HIS A 309 -26.54 19.08 -0.58
CA HIS A 309 -27.40 18.27 0.31
C HIS A 309 -27.16 18.30 1.84
N LYS A 310 -27.99 19.13 2.52
CA LYS A 310 -28.60 18.92 3.87
C LYS A 310 -27.72 18.28 4.96
N SER A 311 -26.45 18.66 5.05
CA SER A 311 -25.57 18.34 6.17
C SER A 311 -25.00 19.65 6.72
N PRO A 312 -24.81 19.80 8.05
CA PRO A 312 -24.17 21.00 8.58
C PRO A 312 -22.75 21.14 8.02
N PRO A 313 -22.28 22.35 7.69
CA PRO A 313 -20.95 22.57 7.13
C PRO A 313 -19.89 22.16 8.16
N ARG A 314 -19.18 21.06 7.88
CA ARG A 314 -18.04 20.63 8.70
C ARG A 314 -16.81 21.45 8.28
N PRO A 315 -16.07 22.06 9.22
CA PRO A 315 -14.86 22.79 8.87
C PRO A 315 -13.80 21.82 8.35
N LEU A 316 -13.40 21.99 7.09
CA LEU A 316 -12.32 21.23 6.47
C LEU A 316 -10.98 21.65 7.09
N LEU A 317 -10.14 20.67 7.44
CA LEU A 317 -8.82 20.96 8.00
C LEU A 317 -7.81 21.37 6.93
N LEU A 318 -7.29 22.58 7.05
CA LEU A 318 -6.14 23.03 6.28
C LEU A 318 -4.88 22.26 6.70
N TRP A 319 -3.90 22.14 5.80
CA TRP A 319 -2.63 21.44 6.05
C TRP A 319 -1.92 21.93 7.34
N LYS A 320 -1.97 23.25 7.62
CA LYS A 320 -1.41 23.87 8.82
C LYS A 320 -2.06 23.39 10.12
N HIS A 321 -3.31 22.93 10.09
CA HIS A 321 -4.02 22.47 11.28
C HIS A 321 -3.62 21.05 11.68
N TRP A 322 -3.26 20.19 10.72
CA TRP A 322 -2.72 18.84 11.00
C TRP A 322 -1.47 18.88 11.87
N LEU A 323 -0.59 19.87 11.66
CA LEU A 323 0.61 20.06 12.47
C LEU A 323 0.33 20.48 13.93
N ARG A 324 -0.93 20.81 14.28
CA ARG A 324 -1.37 21.08 15.65
C ARG A 324 -2.16 19.92 16.27
N GLU A 325 -2.58 18.94 15.47
CA GLU A 325 -3.45 17.85 15.92
C GLU A 325 -2.62 16.72 16.56
N PRO A 326 -2.80 16.37 17.84
CA PRO A 326 -1.98 15.34 18.49
C PRO A 326 -2.16 13.95 17.87
N ALA A 327 -3.36 13.65 17.35
CA ALA A 327 -3.65 12.37 16.69
C ALA A 327 -2.82 12.16 15.40
N PHE A 328 -2.42 13.25 14.71
CA PHE A 328 -1.52 13.18 13.56
C PHE A 328 -0.17 12.57 13.94
N TYR A 329 0.45 13.09 15.00
CA TYR A 329 1.75 12.61 15.48
C TYR A 329 1.68 11.18 16.03
N GLN A 330 0.61 10.81 16.73
CA GLN A 330 0.41 9.45 17.23
C GLN A 330 0.38 8.42 16.10
N VAL A 331 -0.44 8.65 15.06
CA VAL A 331 -0.56 7.75 13.91
C VAL A 331 0.70 7.79 13.04
N ALA A 332 1.34 8.95 12.87
CA ALA A 332 2.59 9.07 12.12
C ALA A 332 3.74 8.30 12.80
N MET A 333 3.85 8.35 14.14
CA MET A 333 4.82 7.56 14.89
C MET A 333 4.53 6.05 14.78
N LEU A 334 3.26 5.64 14.87
CA LEU A 334 2.87 4.24 14.68
C LEU A 334 3.22 3.75 13.26
N TYR A 335 2.94 4.57 12.24
CA TYR A 335 3.28 4.30 10.83
C TYR A 335 4.80 4.21 10.61
N MET A 336 5.56 5.17 11.12
CA MET A 336 7.03 5.16 11.07
C MET A 336 7.61 3.92 11.75
N ALA A 337 7.17 3.59 12.97
CA ALA A 337 7.64 2.40 13.68
C ALA A 337 7.29 1.10 12.93
N THR A 338 6.08 1.01 12.37
CA THR A 338 5.67 -0.10 11.51
C THR A 338 6.62 -0.26 10.31
N ARG A 339 6.90 0.84 9.62
CA ARG A 339 7.77 0.88 8.44
C ARG A 339 9.23 0.58 8.75
N LEU A 340 9.74 1.05 9.90
CA LEU A 340 11.07 0.70 10.39
C LEU A 340 11.19 -0.82 10.62
N ILE A 341 10.23 -1.45 11.31
CA ILE A 341 10.27 -2.90 11.55
C ILE A 341 10.31 -3.67 10.22
N VAL A 342 9.40 -3.36 9.29
CA VAL A 342 9.29 -4.06 7.99
C VAL A 342 10.54 -3.85 7.14
N ASN A 343 10.93 -2.59 6.90
CA ASN A 343 11.99 -2.26 5.95
C ASN A 343 13.37 -2.66 6.49
N LEU A 344 13.67 -2.40 7.78
CA LEU A 344 14.97 -2.74 8.36
C LEU A 344 15.12 -4.26 8.52
N SER A 345 14.08 -4.99 8.94
CA SER A 345 14.17 -6.46 9.01
C SER A 345 14.39 -7.08 7.62
N GLN A 346 13.70 -6.59 6.58
CA GLN A 346 13.98 -6.97 5.19
C GLN A 346 15.39 -6.58 4.72
N THR A 347 15.94 -5.47 5.21
CA THR A 347 17.28 -4.98 4.85
C THR A 347 18.40 -5.80 5.50
N TYR A 348 18.20 -6.26 6.73
CA TYR A 348 19.21 -6.99 7.50
C TYR A 348 19.07 -8.51 7.44
N ILE A 349 17.93 -9.07 7.01
CA ILE A 349 17.70 -10.52 6.96
C ILE A 349 18.81 -11.28 6.21
N ALA A 350 19.27 -10.75 5.08
CA ALA A 350 20.28 -11.42 4.27
C ALA A 350 21.66 -11.45 4.96
N MET A 351 22.05 -10.37 5.67
CA MET A 351 23.28 -10.34 6.47
C MET A 351 23.17 -11.20 7.73
N TYR A 352 22.01 -11.24 8.37
CA TYR A 352 21.76 -12.14 9.50
C TYR A 352 21.92 -13.62 9.11
N LEU A 353 21.34 -14.03 7.97
CA LEU A 353 21.45 -15.40 7.47
C LEU A 353 22.91 -15.78 7.14
N THR A 354 23.67 -14.89 6.50
CA THR A 354 25.05 -15.19 6.05
C THR A 354 26.11 -14.99 7.13
N ASN A 355 25.99 -13.95 7.96
CA ASN A 355 27.06 -13.53 8.86
C ASN A 355 26.82 -13.98 10.31
N SER A 356 25.56 -14.10 10.76
CA SER A 356 25.24 -14.62 12.09
C SER A 356 25.00 -16.13 12.08
N LEU A 357 24.08 -16.60 11.23
CA LEU A 357 23.73 -18.02 11.15
C LEU A 357 24.67 -18.85 10.27
N MET A 358 25.59 -18.20 9.53
CA MET A 358 26.54 -18.85 8.61
C MET A 358 25.87 -19.82 7.60
N LEU A 359 24.63 -19.50 7.18
CA LEU A 359 23.86 -20.35 6.29
C LEU A 359 24.33 -20.22 4.82
N PRO A 360 24.26 -21.30 4.02
CA PRO A 360 24.64 -21.25 2.61
C PRO A 360 23.83 -20.23 1.81
N LYS A 361 24.45 -19.60 0.79
CA LYS A 361 23.86 -18.48 0.03
C LYS A 361 22.45 -18.72 -0.57
N LYS A 362 22.01 -19.97 -0.73
CA LYS A 362 20.63 -20.31 -1.13
C LYS A 362 19.54 -19.72 -0.21
N PHE A 363 19.83 -19.57 1.09
CA PHE A 363 18.87 -19.05 2.08
C PHE A 363 18.53 -17.56 1.88
N ILE A 364 19.43 -16.80 1.24
CA ILE A 364 19.28 -15.36 0.93
C ILE A 364 18.08 -15.07 0.02
N ALA A 365 17.63 -16.08 -0.74
CA ALA A 365 16.44 -15.99 -1.58
C ALA A 365 15.24 -16.75 -0.99
N THR A 366 15.43 -17.93 -0.39
CA THR A 366 14.30 -18.73 0.13
C THR A 366 13.63 -18.10 1.36
N ILE A 367 14.37 -17.44 2.23
CA ILE A 367 13.82 -16.89 3.48
C ILE A 367 12.94 -15.65 3.25
N PRO A 368 13.37 -14.62 2.49
CA PRO A 368 12.48 -13.55 2.07
C PRO A 368 11.25 -14.05 1.30
N LEU A 369 11.40 -15.06 0.44
CA LEU A 369 10.27 -15.67 -0.27
C LEU A 369 9.23 -16.26 0.70
N VAL A 370 9.67 -16.98 1.74
CA VAL A 370 8.77 -17.52 2.79
C VAL A 370 8.13 -16.41 3.62
N MET A 371 8.86 -15.32 3.94
CA MET A 371 8.28 -14.15 4.61
C MET A 371 7.16 -13.52 3.77
N TYR A 372 7.37 -13.32 2.47
CA TYR A 372 6.36 -12.71 1.58
C TYR A 372 5.16 -13.62 1.33
N ILE A 373 5.36 -14.93 1.13
CA ILE A 373 4.25 -15.89 0.97
C ILE A 373 3.40 -15.93 2.25
N SER A 374 4.03 -16.08 3.42
CA SER A 374 3.31 -16.16 4.70
C SER A 374 2.58 -14.85 5.05
N GLY A 375 3.21 -13.68 4.80
CA GLY A 375 2.57 -12.38 4.92
C GLY A 375 1.37 -12.19 3.98
N PHE A 376 1.46 -12.67 2.73
CA PHE A 376 0.35 -12.64 1.79
C PHE A 376 -0.81 -13.53 2.22
N LEU A 377 -0.54 -14.77 2.66
CA LEU A 377 -1.57 -15.66 3.21
C LEU A 377 -2.27 -15.04 4.43
N SER A 378 -1.52 -14.39 5.32
CA SER A 378 -2.08 -13.65 6.46
C SER A 378 -3.05 -12.55 6.03
N SER A 379 -2.77 -11.85 4.91
CA SER A 379 -3.59 -10.71 4.46
C SER A 379 -5.06 -11.06 4.16
N PHE A 380 -5.35 -12.30 3.75
CA PHE A 380 -6.72 -12.78 3.56
C PHE A 380 -7.49 -12.93 4.88
N LEU A 381 -6.79 -13.30 5.96
CA LEU A 381 -7.35 -13.48 7.31
C LEU A 381 -7.56 -12.14 8.02
N MET A 382 -6.84 -11.07 7.65
CA MET A 382 -6.95 -9.76 8.32
C MET A 382 -8.35 -9.14 8.22
N LYS A 383 -9.08 -9.33 7.11
CA LYS A 383 -10.42 -8.73 6.93
C LYS A 383 -11.46 -9.28 7.91
N PRO A 384 -11.63 -10.61 8.11
CA PRO A 384 -12.51 -11.12 9.16
C PRO A 384 -11.98 -10.80 10.57
N ILE A 385 -10.67 -10.87 10.82
CA ILE A 385 -10.09 -10.55 12.13
C ILE A 385 -10.40 -9.09 12.53
N ASN A 386 -10.13 -8.12 11.64
CA ASN A 386 -10.42 -6.70 11.88
C ASN A 386 -11.90 -6.41 12.15
N ARG A 387 -12.82 -7.21 11.61
CA ARG A 387 -14.26 -7.09 11.89
C ARG A 387 -14.67 -7.67 13.25
N TRP A 388 -13.91 -8.62 13.78
CA TRP A 388 -14.25 -9.33 15.02
C TRP A 388 -13.61 -8.71 16.26
N ILE A 389 -12.35 -8.26 16.16
CA ILE A 389 -11.59 -7.71 17.31
C ILE A 389 -11.23 -6.22 17.18
N GLY A 390 -11.52 -5.58 16.04
CA GLY A 390 -11.17 -4.18 15.78
C GLY A 390 -9.69 -3.96 15.45
N ARG A 391 -9.40 -2.84 14.78
CA ARG A 391 -8.06 -2.56 14.21
C ARG A 391 -6.96 -2.45 15.27
N ASN A 392 -7.24 -1.82 16.42
CA ASN A 392 -6.25 -1.66 17.49
C ASN A 392 -5.75 -3.03 18.01
N LEU A 393 -6.67 -3.99 18.22
CA LEU A 393 -6.28 -5.31 18.71
C LEU A 393 -5.62 -6.16 17.62
N THR A 394 -6.03 -6.04 16.35
CA THR A 394 -5.32 -6.70 15.23
C THR A 394 -3.87 -6.20 15.11
N TYR A 395 -3.64 -4.89 15.27
CA TYR A 395 -2.28 -4.34 15.25
C TYR A 395 -1.45 -4.86 16.43
N PHE A 396 -2.04 -4.92 17.64
CA PHE A 396 -1.40 -5.52 18.81
C PHE A 396 -1.06 -7.01 18.60
N MET A 397 -1.98 -7.80 18.04
CA MET A 397 -1.73 -9.20 17.66
C MET A 397 -0.56 -9.34 16.67
N GLY A 398 -0.46 -8.43 15.69
CA GLY A 398 0.69 -8.36 14.78
C GLY A 398 2.00 -8.09 15.51
N LEU A 399 2.01 -7.15 16.47
CA LEU A 399 3.18 -6.87 17.31
C LEU A 399 3.57 -8.06 18.20
N LEU A 400 2.61 -8.78 18.79
CA LEU A 400 2.89 -9.98 19.59
C LEU A 400 3.59 -11.08 18.76
N ILE A 401 3.20 -11.26 17.49
CA ILE A 401 3.86 -12.21 16.58
C ILE A 401 5.31 -11.79 16.30
N ILE A 402 5.56 -10.48 16.13
CA ILE A 402 6.91 -9.93 15.91
C ILE A 402 7.77 -10.01 17.18
N LEU A 403 7.18 -9.80 18.36
CA LEU A 403 7.86 -9.99 19.65
C LEU A 403 8.17 -11.45 19.91
N ALA A 404 7.32 -12.39 19.48
CA ALA A 404 7.60 -13.83 19.52
C ALA A 404 8.76 -14.20 18.59
N PHE A 405 8.81 -13.64 17.37
CA PHE A 405 9.98 -13.76 16.49
C PHE A 405 11.26 -13.21 17.15
N ALA A 406 11.21 -11.98 17.68
CA ALA A 406 12.37 -11.33 18.29
C ALA A 406 12.87 -12.11 19.52
N SER A 407 11.95 -12.63 20.34
CA SER A 407 12.28 -13.48 21.49
C SER A 407 12.88 -14.82 21.08
N TRP A 408 12.37 -15.47 20.03
CA TRP A 408 12.94 -16.72 19.53
C TRP A 408 14.36 -16.49 18.99
N VAL A 409 14.55 -15.47 18.16
CA VAL A 409 15.89 -15.11 17.67
C VAL A 409 16.84 -14.80 18.83
N ALA A 410 16.43 -14.00 19.82
CA ALA A 410 17.28 -13.66 20.97
C ALA A 410 17.65 -14.85 21.87
N LEU A 411 16.88 -15.94 21.85
CA LEU A 411 17.12 -17.13 22.66
C LEU A 411 17.88 -18.23 21.91
N ASP A 412 17.77 -18.30 20.58
CA ASP A 412 18.46 -19.29 19.76
C ASP A 412 19.40 -18.65 18.72
N SER A 413 20.69 -18.68 19.04
CA SER A 413 21.76 -18.22 18.15
C SER A 413 22.07 -19.19 16.99
N ARG A 414 21.45 -20.38 16.91
CA ARG A 414 21.73 -21.40 15.89
C ARG A 414 20.47 -21.98 15.22
N LEU A 415 19.58 -21.08 14.80
CA LEU A 415 18.44 -21.33 13.92
C LEU A 415 18.88 -21.95 12.57
N GLY A 416 18.97 -23.29 12.52
CA GLY A 416 19.31 -24.06 11.32
C GLY A 416 18.16 -24.14 10.33
N VAL A 417 17.40 -25.24 10.36
CA VAL A 417 16.15 -25.37 9.57
C VAL A 417 15.00 -24.57 10.19
N GLU A 418 15.05 -24.32 11.50
CA GLU A 418 14.03 -23.61 12.28
C GLU A 418 13.85 -22.14 11.85
N VAL A 419 14.83 -21.57 11.15
CA VAL A 419 14.75 -20.23 10.54
C VAL A 419 13.55 -20.07 9.60
N TYR A 420 13.04 -21.15 8.99
CA TYR A 420 11.79 -21.11 8.22
C TYR A 420 10.55 -20.81 9.09
N GLY A 421 10.51 -21.29 10.34
CA GLY A 421 9.46 -20.95 11.30
C GLY A 421 9.54 -19.49 11.73
N ALA A 422 10.75 -19.01 12.05
CA ALA A 422 11.01 -17.62 12.34
C ALA A 422 10.61 -16.69 11.17
N ALA A 423 10.90 -17.09 9.93
CA ALA A 423 10.52 -16.37 8.72
C ALA A 423 8.99 -16.25 8.54
N VAL A 424 8.23 -17.30 8.89
CA VAL A 424 6.75 -17.26 8.89
C VAL A 424 6.22 -16.29 9.95
N LEU A 425 6.79 -16.29 11.16
CA LEU A 425 6.40 -15.32 12.20
C LEU A 425 6.68 -13.88 11.75
N LEU A 426 7.90 -13.59 11.28
CA LEU A 426 8.27 -12.26 10.82
C LEU A 426 7.39 -11.80 9.65
N GLY A 427 7.12 -12.66 8.67
CA GLY A 427 6.26 -12.37 7.52
C GLY A 427 4.80 -12.09 7.89
N THR A 428 4.19 -13.00 8.67
CA THR A 428 2.79 -12.86 9.12
C THR A 428 2.59 -11.65 10.03
N GLY A 429 3.51 -11.41 10.97
CA GLY A 429 3.48 -10.24 11.86
C GLY A 429 3.65 -8.93 11.08
N SER A 430 4.69 -8.84 10.25
CA SER A 430 5.00 -7.66 9.42
C SER A 430 3.84 -7.23 8.52
N ALA A 431 3.21 -8.19 7.83
CA ALA A 431 2.04 -7.91 7.00
C ALA A 431 0.86 -7.38 7.85
N THR A 432 0.64 -7.97 9.03
CA THR A 432 -0.47 -7.60 9.94
C THR A 432 -0.32 -6.17 10.44
N ILE A 433 0.87 -5.77 10.90
CA ILE A 433 1.10 -4.40 11.35
C ILE A 433 1.03 -3.40 10.18
N LEU A 434 1.57 -3.74 9.00
CA LEU A 434 1.60 -2.84 7.84
C LEU A 434 0.20 -2.53 7.29
N VAL A 435 -0.62 -3.56 7.03
CA VAL A 435 -1.99 -3.38 6.50
C VAL A 435 -2.88 -2.65 7.51
N THR A 436 -2.71 -2.95 8.79
CA THR A 436 -3.53 -2.34 9.85
C THR A 436 -3.11 -0.88 10.10
N SER A 437 -1.82 -0.56 10.06
CA SER A 437 -1.29 0.81 10.15
C SER A 437 -1.76 1.70 8.99
N LEU A 438 -1.72 1.18 7.75
CA LEU A 438 -2.28 1.86 6.57
C LEU A 438 -3.79 2.12 6.74
N SER A 439 -4.52 1.19 7.35
CA SER A 439 -5.95 1.37 7.65
C SER A 439 -6.19 2.48 8.68
N MET A 440 -5.39 2.53 9.76
CA MET A 440 -5.46 3.58 10.78
C MET A 440 -5.10 4.97 10.21
N THR A 441 -4.18 5.04 9.25
CA THR A 441 -3.86 6.28 8.52
C THR A 441 -5.07 6.76 7.70
N ALA A 442 -5.77 5.85 7.03
CA ALA A 442 -7.00 6.20 6.31
C ALA A 442 -8.13 6.64 7.26
N ASP A 443 -8.27 5.98 8.42
CA ASP A 443 -9.25 6.37 9.46
C ASP A 443 -8.97 7.77 10.01
N LEU A 444 -7.70 8.13 10.24
CA LEU A 444 -7.30 9.48 10.68
C LEU A 444 -7.73 10.56 9.68
N ILE A 445 -7.50 10.34 8.39
CA ILE A 445 -7.88 11.29 7.32
C ILE A 445 -9.41 11.40 7.26
N GLY A 446 -10.11 10.27 7.30
CA GLY A 446 -11.57 10.20 7.32
C GLY A 446 -12.23 11.04 6.21
N SER A 447 -13.07 12.01 6.60
CA SER A 447 -13.73 12.93 5.66
C SER A 447 -12.84 14.06 5.13
N ASN A 448 -11.63 14.28 5.67
CA ASN A 448 -10.76 15.42 5.31
C ASN A 448 -9.84 15.10 4.10
N THR A 449 -10.40 14.45 3.08
CA THR A 449 -9.68 13.93 1.91
C THR A 449 -8.89 15.00 1.15
N HIS A 450 -9.39 16.24 1.09
CA HIS A 450 -8.70 17.40 0.52
C HIS A 450 -7.27 17.60 1.07
N SER A 451 -7.08 17.33 2.35
CA SER A 451 -5.78 17.45 3.04
C SER A 451 -5.04 16.12 3.20
N GLY A 452 -5.65 15.00 2.78
CA GLY A 452 -5.09 13.66 2.97
C GLY A 452 -3.76 13.43 2.24
N ALA A 453 -3.54 14.10 1.10
CA ALA A 453 -2.27 14.05 0.38
C ALA A 453 -1.10 14.59 1.21
N PHE A 454 -1.31 15.67 1.99
CA PHE A 454 -0.31 16.20 2.91
C PHE A 454 -0.01 15.21 4.04
N VAL A 455 -1.03 14.57 4.61
CA VAL A 455 -0.87 13.56 5.68
C VAL A 455 -0.03 12.38 5.18
N TYR A 456 -0.38 11.80 4.03
CA TYR A 456 0.41 10.71 3.42
C TYR A 456 1.82 11.15 3.03
N GLY A 457 1.99 12.36 2.49
CA GLY A 457 3.30 12.90 2.13
C GLY A 457 4.21 13.10 3.33
N ALA A 458 3.71 13.67 4.43
CA ALA A 458 4.46 13.87 5.66
C ALA A 458 4.82 12.53 6.32
N MET A 459 3.87 11.59 6.44
CA MET A 459 4.15 10.24 6.94
C MET A 459 5.18 9.50 6.08
N SER A 460 5.07 9.61 4.75
CA SER A 460 6.00 9.00 3.79
C SER A 460 7.36 9.71 3.69
N PHE A 461 7.49 10.93 4.21
CA PHE A 461 8.79 11.61 4.35
C PHE A 461 9.48 11.09 5.61
N THR A 462 8.75 11.06 6.73
CA THR A 462 9.27 10.66 8.03
C THR A 462 9.73 9.19 8.05
N ASP A 463 8.98 8.25 7.47
CA ASP A 463 9.38 6.84 7.46
C ASP A 463 10.61 6.56 6.60
N LYS A 464 10.73 7.19 5.41
CA LYS A 464 11.91 7.07 4.53
C LYS A 464 13.16 7.61 5.20
N VAL A 465 13.12 8.86 5.67
CA VAL A 465 14.27 9.49 6.35
C VAL A 465 14.66 8.70 7.60
N ALA A 466 13.69 8.26 8.42
CA ALA A 466 13.97 7.43 9.59
C ALA A 466 14.64 6.09 9.22
N ASN A 467 14.20 5.43 8.14
CA ASN A 467 14.85 4.20 7.65
C ASN A 467 16.30 4.44 7.21
N GLY A 468 16.56 5.50 6.45
CA GLY A 468 17.92 5.86 6.03
C GLY A 468 18.84 6.15 7.22
N VAL A 469 18.36 6.95 8.17
CA VAL A 469 19.12 7.28 9.40
C VAL A 469 19.35 6.04 10.27
N ALA A 470 18.36 5.18 10.44
CA ALA A 470 18.49 3.95 11.20
C ALA A 470 19.49 2.97 10.57
N VAL A 471 19.46 2.78 9.24
CA VAL A 471 20.50 2.01 8.54
C VAL A 471 21.87 2.62 8.76
N MET A 472 22.03 3.93 8.56
CA MET A 472 23.32 4.60 8.74
C MET A 472 23.85 4.46 10.17
N ALA A 473 22.99 4.61 11.18
CA ALA A 473 23.36 4.44 12.58
C ALA A 473 23.84 2.99 12.84
N ILE A 474 23.10 1.99 12.39
CA ILE A 474 23.50 0.57 12.52
C ILE A 474 24.84 0.34 11.81
N GLN A 475 25.01 0.79 10.57
CA GLN A 475 26.25 0.56 9.79
C GLN A 475 27.50 1.24 10.40
N ASN A 476 27.34 2.34 11.14
CA ASN A 476 28.42 2.99 11.89
C ASN A 476 28.74 2.31 13.24
N LEU A 477 27.80 1.54 13.80
CA LEU A 477 28.01 0.74 15.01
C LEU A 477 28.66 -0.63 14.70
N HIS A 478 28.96 -0.92 13.43
CA HIS A 478 29.56 -2.19 13.03
C HIS A 478 30.99 -2.36 13.61
N PRO A 479 31.28 -3.43 14.37
CA PRO A 479 32.49 -3.51 15.20
C PRO A 479 33.79 -3.70 14.42
N CYS A 480 33.73 -4.18 13.17
CA CYS A 480 34.90 -4.50 12.35
C CYS A 480 34.80 -3.80 10.98
N PRO A 481 35.33 -2.57 10.82
CA PRO A 481 35.12 -1.75 9.61
C PRO A 481 35.75 -2.30 8.32
N THR A 482 36.70 -3.24 8.44
CA THR A 482 37.56 -3.72 7.33
C THR A 482 37.72 -5.25 7.26
N GLN A 483 37.13 -6.01 8.18
CA GLN A 483 37.20 -7.48 8.17
C GLN A 483 35.81 -8.10 8.01
N LEU A 484 35.66 -8.96 7.01
CA LEU A 484 34.39 -9.58 6.64
C LEU A 484 33.85 -10.55 7.72
N CYS A 485 34.76 -11.18 8.48
CA CYS A 485 34.44 -12.20 9.49
C CYS A 485 35.30 -12.01 10.76
N CYS A 486 34.82 -11.21 11.71
CA CYS A 486 35.32 -11.20 13.09
C CYS A 486 34.24 -11.75 14.04
N ALA A 487 34.62 -12.30 15.20
CA ALA A 487 33.65 -12.89 16.13
C ALA A 487 32.55 -11.90 16.57
N GLY A 488 32.88 -10.62 16.70
CA GLY A 488 31.92 -9.55 16.99
C GLY A 488 30.88 -9.31 15.88
N CYS A 489 31.18 -9.62 14.61
CA CYS A 489 30.20 -9.47 13.51
C CYS A 489 29.05 -10.49 13.60
N VAL A 490 29.32 -11.69 14.12
CA VAL A 490 28.34 -12.77 14.25
C VAL A 490 27.23 -12.34 15.21
N GLU A 491 27.61 -11.89 16.41
CA GLU A 491 26.71 -11.33 17.40
C GLU A 491 26.04 -10.03 16.92
N PHE A 492 26.78 -9.16 16.21
CA PHE A 492 26.26 -7.86 15.77
C PHE A 492 24.98 -7.99 14.93
N TYR A 493 24.98 -8.77 13.84
CA TYR A 493 23.80 -8.88 12.99
C TYR A 493 22.64 -9.66 13.66
N HIS A 494 22.96 -10.52 14.63
CA HIS A 494 21.97 -11.20 15.47
C HIS A 494 21.22 -10.20 16.35
N TRP A 495 21.94 -9.40 17.13
CA TRP A 495 21.35 -8.37 17.99
C TRP A 495 20.70 -7.23 17.19
N VAL A 496 21.21 -6.89 15.99
CA VAL A 496 20.53 -5.95 15.08
C VAL A 496 19.13 -6.45 14.74
N MET A 497 18.94 -7.73 14.36
CA MET A 497 17.61 -8.25 14.06
C MET A 497 16.66 -8.20 15.27
N VAL A 498 17.16 -8.54 16.47
CA VAL A 498 16.39 -8.49 17.72
C VAL A 498 15.98 -7.05 18.09
N VAL A 499 16.92 -6.09 18.04
CA VAL A 499 16.67 -4.68 18.40
C VAL A 499 15.76 -3.99 17.37
N VAL A 500 15.98 -4.24 16.08
CA VAL A 500 15.17 -3.68 14.99
C VAL A 500 13.72 -4.16 15.06
N THR A 501 13.49 -5.45 15.34
CA THR A 501 12.13 -6.01 15.37
C THR A 501 11.50 -5.82 16.74
N GLY A 502 12.12 -6.32 17.81
CA GLY A 502 11.60 -6.26 19.18
C GLY A 502 11.63 -4.86 19.79
N GLY A 503 12.76 -4.16 19.70
CA GLY A 503 12.91 -2.82 20.28
C GLY A 503 11.96 -1.79 19.66
N VAL A 504 11.84 -1.78 18.33
CA VAL A 504 10.88 -0.91 17.64
C VAL A 504 9.43 -1.38 17.85
N ALA A 505 9.16 -2.68 17.99
CA ALA A 505 7.84 -3.18 18.36
C ALA A 505 7.40 -2.75 19.78
N VAL A 506 8.31 -2.63 20.74
CA VAL A 506 8.01 -2.04 22.07
C VAL A 506 7.62 -0.56 21.92
N ILE A 507 8.36 0.23 21.13
CA ILE A 507 8.01 1.63 20.84
C ILE A 507 6.62 1.71 20.17
N ALA A 508 6.35 0.86 19.17
CA ALA A 508 5.04 0.78 18.52
C ALA A 508 3.92 0.37 19.48
N THR A 509 4.21 -0.51 20.45
CA THR A 509 3.26 -0.91 21.51
C THR A 509 2.93 0.29 22.40
N VAL A 510 3.92 1.06 22.83
CA VAL A 510 3.71 2.28 23.63
C VAL A 510 2.88 3.30 22.85
N CYS A 511 3.18 3.53 21.56
CA CYS A 511 2.38 4.40 20.69
C CYS A 511 0.92 3.90 20.57
N LEU A 512 0.71 2.58 20.44
CA LEU A 512 -0.63 1.99 20.41
C LEU A 512 -1.38 2.19 21.73
N CYS A 513 -0.71 2.01 22.87
CA CYS A 513 -1.29 2.29 24.19
C CYS A 513 -1.70 3.76 24.32
N CYS A 514 -0.88 4.71 23.83
CA CYS A 514 -1.25 6.12 23.78
C CYS A 514 -2.50 6.37 22.91
N ILE A 515 -2.65 5.68 21.77
CA ILE A 515 -3.84 5.74 20.90
C ILE A 515 -5.06 5.10 21.57
N MET A 516 -4.89 4.07 22.39
CA MET A 516 -6.00 3.46 23.14
C MET A 516 -6.49 4.34 24.30
N VAL A 517 -5.59 5.05 24.99
CA VAL A 517 -5.92 6.00 26.06
C VAL A 517 -6.49 7.30 25.53
N TRP A 518 -5.89 7.86 24.47
CA TRP A 518 -6.38 9.02 23.74
C TRP A 518 -6.81 8.58 22.33
N PRO A 519 -8.05 8.11 22.15
CA PRO A 519 -8.55 7.65 20.86
C PRO A 519 -8.47 8.74 19.80
N ILE A 520 -8.25 8.33 18.55
CA ILE A 520 -8.16 9.20 17.37
C ILE A 520 -9.44 10.05 17.26
N ARG A 521 -9.37 11.27 17.79
CA ARG A 521 -10.44 12.27 17.78
C ARG A 521 -9.85 13.58 17.30
N VAL A 522 -10.03 13.81 16.01
CA VAL A 522 -9.68 15.06 15.35
C VAL A 522 -10.46 16.21 16.01
N ARG A 523 -9.75 17.13 16.68
CA ARG A 523 -10.40 18.24 17.39
C ARG A 523 -10.74 19.38 16.42
N PHE A 524 -11.98 19.39 15.94
CA PHE A 524 -12.51 20.60 15.32
C PHE A 524 -12.53 21.72 16.36
N HIS A 525 -11.74 22.78 16.14
CA HIS A 525 -12.07 24.08 16.71
C HIS A 525 -13.24 24.63 15.90
N ASP A 526 -14.40 24.76 16.54
CA ASP A 526 -15.50 25.53 16.01
C ASP A 526 -15.03 26.98 15.86
N VAL A 527 -14.74 27.37 14.62
CA VAL A 527 -14.61 28.80 14.28
C VAL A 527 -15.98 29.39 14.55
N SER A 528 -16.10 30.13 15.64
CA SER A 528 -17.33 30.80 16.03
C SER A 528 -17.72 31.77 14.92
N VAL A 529 -18.62 31.33 14.04
CA VAL A 529 -19.24 32.20 13.04
C VAL A 529 -20.14 33.14 13.82
N LEU A 530 -19.59 34.29 14.21
CA LEU A 530 -20.33 35.35 14.85
C LEU A 530 -21.52 35.68 13.95
N PRO A 531 -22.78 35.48 14.39
CA PRO A 531 -23.91 35.78 13.54
C PRO A 531 -23.97 37.29 13.35
N LEU A 532 -23.69 37.74 12.13
CA LEU A 532 -24.09 39.06 11.63
C LEU A 532 -25.61 39.08 11.45
N ALA A 533 -26.32 38.90 12.56
CA ALA A 533 -27.75 39.09 12.67
C ALA A 533 -28.01 40.58 12.93
N GLY A 534 -28.62 41.25 11.96
CA GLY A 534 -29.14 42.60 12.16
C GLY A 534 -30.15 42.59 13.32
N ALA A 535 -30.04 43.59 14.21
CA ALA A 535 -30.83 43.62 15.44
C ALA A 535 -32.33 43.77 15.16
N VAL A 536 -33.12 42.81 15.63
CA VAL A 536 -34.54 42.98 15.96
C VAL A 536 -34.76 42.29 17.31
N PRO A 537 -35.17 43.01 18.38
CA PRO A 537 -35.40 42.40 19.69
C PRO A 537 -36.81 41.78 19.76
N GLY A 538 -36.90 40.50 20.12
CA GLY A 538 -38.18 39.81 20.27
C GLY A 538 -38.06 38.41 20.87
N GLU A 539 -38.52 38.30 22.12
CA GLU A 539 -38.95 37.09 22.85
C GLU A 539 -37.91 35.98 23.15
N ALA A 540 -37.81 35.66 24.44
CA ALA A 540 -36.97 34.59 24.95
C ALA A 540 -37.73 33.24 24.92
N GLY A 541 -37.13 32.23 24.27
CA GLY A 541 -37.58 30.84 24.30
C GLY A 541 -36.43 29.92 24.70
N SER A 542 -36.56 29.24 25.83
CA SER A 542 -35.54 28.32 26.37
C SER A 542 -35.59 26.95 25.70
N THR A 543 -34.48 26.48 25.14
CA THR A 543 -34.32 25.08 24.71
C THR A 543 -32.88 24.58 24.90
N GLU A 544 -32.73 23.42 25.53
CA GLU A 544 -31.46 22.79 25.89
C GLU A 544 -30.55 22.46 24.69
N GLU A 545 -29.26 22.81 24.81
CA GLU A 545 -28.21 22.27 23.92
C GLU A 545 -27.93 20.80 24.22
N ARG A 546 -28.41 19.89 23.36
CA ARG A 546 -28.04 18.48 23.44
C ARG A 546 -26.89 18.16 22.47
N SER A 547 -25.64 18.22 22.98
CA SER A 547 -24.47 17.84 22.18
C SER A 547 -24.61 16.40 21.63
N ARG A 548 -24.45 16.25 20.30
CA ARG A 548 -24.46 14.94 19.63
C ARG A 548 -23.02 14.51 19.32
N SER A 549 -22.37 13.90 20.31
CA SER A 549 -21.13 13.15 20.11
C SER A 549 -21.38 11.90 19.25
N SER A 550 -20.95 11.90 17.99
CA SER A 550 -20.90 10.69 17.16
C SER A 550 -19.55 9.98 17.32
N THR A 551 -19.51 8.96 18.18
CA THR A 551 -18.40 8.00 18.23
C THR A 551 -18.44 7.09 17.01
N VAL A 552 -17.30 6.95 16.32
CA VAL A 552 -17.06 5.87 15.36
C VAL A 552 -16.10 4.89 16.06
N ASN A 553 -16.50 3.62 16.14
CA ASN A 553 -15.70 2.49 16.62
C ASN A 553 -15.24 1.64 15.43
#